data_AF-A0A8T6PHV4-F1
#
_entry.id   AF-A0A8T6PHV4-F1
#
_cell.length_a   1.000
_cell.length_b   1.000
_cell.length_c   1.000
_cell.angle_alpha   90.00
_cell.angle_beta   90.00
_cell.angle_gamma   90.00
#
_symmetry.space_group_name_H-M   'P 1'
#
loop_
_entity.id
_entity.type
_entity.pdbx_description
1 polymer ?
#
loop_
_entity_poly.entity_id
_entity_poly.type
_entity_poly.pdbx_seq_one_letter_code
_entity_poly.pdbx_strand_id
1 'polypeptide(L)'
;MADTLRDLIQSTQALYERFGQTPQHSIVKRVFEEEVAELIEATEEGLDHQHIAEEAADVFVTAIGMCLAAGLDTELLIRQAHAVIAKNNAKTHETHAINEYGKIARR
;
A
#
# COMPACT_ATOMS: atom_id res chain seq x y z
N MET A 1 -19.49 2.51 -7.72
CA MET A 1 -18.59 1.78 -6.79
C MET A 1 -17.81 2.84 -6.04
N ALA A 2 -17.73 2.76 -4.72
CA ALA A 2 -16.87 3.65 -3.94
C ALA A 2 -15.41 3.40 -4.33
N ASP A 3 -14.60 4.45 -4.39
CA ASP A 3 -13.16 4.36 -4.68
C ASP A 3 -12.42 4.25 -3.35
N THR A 4 -12.28 3.01 -2.85
CA THR A 4 -11.73 2.75 -1.52
C THR A 4 -10.33 3.34 -1.33
N LEU A 5 -9.50 3.38 -2.37
CA LEU A 5 -8.17 4.02 -2.28
C LEU A 5 -8.31 5.53 -2.05
N ARG A 6 -9.20 6.18 -2.80
CA ARG A 6 -9.49 7.60 -2.61
C ARG A 6 -10.05 7.89 -1.23
N ASP A 7 -10.98 7.06 -0.75
CA ASP A 7 -11.56 7.20 0.60
C ASP A 7 -10.48 7.02 1.68
N LEU A 8 -9.57 6.06 1.50
CA LEU A 8 -8.44 5.84 2.42
C LEU A 8 -7.49 7.03 2.45
N ILE A 9 -7.11 7.55 1.27
CA ILE A 9 -6.27 8.75 1.14
C ILE A 9 -6.91 9.95 1.87
N GLN A 10 -8.20 10.19 1.63
CA GLN A 10 -8.93 11.29 2.28
C GLN A 10 -8.99 11.12 3.80
N SER A 11 -9.23 9.90 4.27
CA SER A 11 -9.21 9.57 5.70
C SER A 11 -7.84 9.86 6.34
N THR A 12 -6.74 9.47 5.66
CA THR A 12 -5.37 9.72 6.11
C THR A 12 -5.02 11.21 6.14
N GLN A 13 -5.40 11.97 5.10
CA GLN A 13 -5.20 13.44 5.08
C GLN A 13 -5.98 14.11 6.22
N ALA A 14 -7.25 13.75 6.37
CA ALA A 14 -8.10 14.28 7.43
C ALA A 14 -7.56 13.94 8.83
N LEU A 15 -6.88 12.81 9.01
CA LEU A 15 -6.19 12.48 10.27
C LEU A 15 -5.13 13.51 10.59
N TYR A 16 -4.20 13.78 9.67
CA TYR A 16 -3.14 14.77 9.88
C TYR A 16 -3.72 16.18 10.13
N GLU A 17 -4.75 16.56 9.38
CA GLU A 17 -5.45 17.84 9.55
C GLU A 17 -6.10 17.98 10.93
N ARG A 18 -6.80 16.94 11.42
CA ARG A 18 -7.44 16.94 12.75
C ARG A 18 -6.45 17.20 13.88
N PHE A 19 -5.22 16.74 13.73
CA PHE A 19 -4.15 16.92 14.71
C PHE A 19 -3.22 18.11 14.41
N GLY A 20 -3.50 18.87 13.33
CA GLY A 20 -2.66 20.00 12.91
C GLY A 20 -1.22 19.61 12.61
N GLN A 21 -0.99 18.37 12.18
CA GLN A 21 0.33 17.82 11.92
C GLN A 21 0.61 17.78 10.43
N THR A 22 1.88 18.00 10.05
CA THR A 22 2.38 17.65 8.73
C THR A 22 3.18 16.35 8.87
N PRO A 23 2.93 15.32 8.05
CA PRO A 23 3.67 14.07 8.16
C PRO A 23 5.17 14.30 7.93
N GLN A 24 5.98 14.01 8.96
CA GLN A 24 7.42 14.10 8.86
C GLN A 24 7.98 12.78 8.33
N HIS A 25 8.82 12.85 7.29
CA HIS A 25 9.33 11.66 6.62
C HIS A 25 10.04 10.67 7.56
N SER A 26 10.85 11.15 8.51
CA SER A 26 11.54 10.29 9.47
C SER A 26 10.58 9.54 10.41
N ILE A 27 9.50 10.18 10.83
CA ILE A 27 8.50 9.59 11.72
C ILE A 27 7.68 8.57 10.95
N VAL A 28 7.12 8.97 9.80
CA VAL A 28 6.26 8.10 9.01
C VAL A 28 7.02 6.91 8.43
N LYS A 29 8.32 7.08 8.10
CA LYS A 29 9.17 5.96 7.70
C LYS A 29 9.25 4.90 8.80
N ARG A 30 9.47 5.32 10.05
CA ARG A 30 9.56 4.38 11.17
C ARG A 30 8.26 3.63 11.37
N VAL A 31 7.13 4.32 11.33
CA VAL A 31 5.79 3.70 11.47
C VAL A 31 5.54 2.74 10.31
N PHE A 32 5.83 3.14 9.06
CA PHE A 32 5.71 2.22 7.91
C PHE A 32 6.57 0.95 8.05
N GLU A 33 7.78 1.06 8.60
CA GLU A 33 8.64 -0.11 8.86
C GLU A 33 8.07 -1.01 9.97
N GLU A 34 7.37 -0.44 10.95
CA GLU A 34 6.67 -1.14 12.05
C GLU A 34 5.48 -1.94 11.49
N GLU A 35 4.55 -1.31 10.77
CA GLU A 35 3.37 -2.00 10.21
C GLU A 35 3.77 -3.10 9.21
N VAL A 36 4.86 -2.90 8.45
CA VAL A 36 5.38 -3.94 7.54
C VAL A 36 5.91 -5.14 8.34
N ALA A 37 6.55 -4.91 9.48
CA ALA A 37 7.02 -5.99 10.34
C ALA A 37 5.84 -6.75 10.97
N GLU A 38 4.81 -6.02 11.43
CA GLU A 38 3.59 -6.60 12.01
C GLU A 38 2.81 -7.42 10.98
N LEU A 39 2.67 -6.94 9.75
CA LEU A 39 2.07 -7.73 8.67
C LEU A 39 2.88 -9.02 8.39
N ILE A 40 4.21 -8.95 8.39
CA ILE A 40 5.05 -10.14 8.19
C ILE A 40 4.78 -11.14 9.33
N GLU A 41 4.84 -10.70 10.58
CA GLU A 41 4.58 -11.53 11.75
C GLU A 41 3.19 -12.17 11.70
N ALA A 42 2.13 -11.38 11.45
CA ALA A 42 0.76 -11.87 11.35
C ALA A 42 0.61 -12.95 10.26
N THR A 43 1.28 -12.80 9.12
CA THR A 43 1.26 -13.80 8.04
C THR A 43 2.07 -15.07 8.35
N GLU A 44 3.12 -14.97 9.17
CA GLU A 44 3.91 -16.11 9.63
C GLU A 44 3.15 -16.93 10.67
N GLU A 45 2.35 -16.29 11.52
CA GLU A 45 1.44 -16.96 12.47
C GLU A 45 0.25 -17.64 11.76
N GLY A 46 -0.29 -16.99 10.72
CA GLY A 46 -1.08 -17.63 9.65
C GLY A 46 -2.48 -18.15 10.01
N LEU A 47 -2.96 -17.98 11.24
CA LEU A 47 -4.24 -18.53 11.71
C LEU A 47 -5.36 -17.50 11.84
N ASP A 48 -5.02 -16.22 12.04
CA ASP A 48 -5.99 -15.13 12.18
C ASP A 48 -6.03 -14.27 10.90
N HIS A 49 -6.92 -14.64 9.98
CA HIS A 49 -7.09 -13.90 8.73
C HIS A 49 -7.65 -12.48 8.94
N GLN A 50 -8.34 -12.22 10.05
CA GLN A 50 -8.84 -10.89 10.33
C GLN A 50 -7.67 -9.99 10.74
N HIS A 51 -6.82 -10.47 11.65
CA HIS A 51 -5.61 -9.76 12.05
C HIS A 51 -4.70 -9.46 10.86
N ILE A 52 -4.44 -10.45 9.98
CA ILE A 52 -3.67 -10.23 8.74
C ILE A 52 -4.27 -9.12 7.86
N ALA A 53 -5.61 -9.06 7.78
CA ALA A 53 -6.28 -8.05 6.98
C ALA A 53 -6.19 -6.65 7.61
N GLU A 54 -6.20 -6.57 8.95
CA GLU A 54 -5.98 -5.33 9.71
C GLU A 54 -4.57 -4.80 9.44
N GLU A 55 -3.53 -5.62 9.66
CA GLU A 55 -2.13 -5.22 9.44
C GLU A 55 -1.86 -4.82 7.97
N ALA A 56 -2.49 -5.52 7.02
CA ALA A 56 -2.40 -5.14 5.61
C ALA A 56 -3.01 -3.76 5.32
N ALA A 57 -4.12 -3.42 5.98
CA ALA A 57 -4.75 -2.12 5.84
C ALA A 57 -3.87 -1.00 6.45
N ASP A 58 -3.22 -1.26 7.59
CA ASP A 58 -2.34 -0.31 8.24
C ASP A 58 -1.07 -0.04 7.42
N VAL A 59 -0.51 -1.08 6.77
CA VAL A 59 0.54 -0.91 5.75
C VAL A 59 0.07 0.00 4.60
N PHE A 60 -1.18 -0.11 4.14
CA PHE A 60 -1.70 0.79 3.09
C PHE A 60 -1.78 2.24 3.58
N VAL A 61 -2.26 2.47 4.81
CA VAL A 61 -2.36 3.81 5.41
C VAL A 61 -0.98 4.44 5.57
N THR A 62 -0.01 3.69 6.06
CA THR A 62 1.34 4.22 6.30
C THR A 62 2.13 4.41 5.01
N ALA A 63 1.91 3.59 3.98
CA ALA A 63 2.41 3.84 2.63
C ALA A 63 1.84 5.14 2.02
N ILE A 64 0.54 5.43 2.23
CA ILE A 64 -0.05 6.72 1.84
C ILE A 64 0.61 7.85 2.63
N GLY A 65 0.79 7.69 3.94
CA GLY A 65 1.51 8.64 4.79
C GLY A 65 2.91 8.96 4.25
N MET A 66 3.66 7.95 3.81
CA MET A 66 4.98 8.12 3.19
C MET A 66 4.93 8.98 1.94
N CYS A 67 3.92 8.76 1.08
CA CYS A 67 3.68 9.56 -0.12
C CYS A 67 3.38 11.02 0.23
N LEU A 68 2.50 11.25 1.21
CA LEU A 68 2.16 12.59 1.69
C LEU A 68 3.37 13.31 2.29
N ALA A 69 4.19 12.62 3.10
CA ALA A 69 5.42 13.15 3.67
C ALA A 69 6.44 13.54 2.60
N ALA A 70 6.43 12.86 1.45
CA ALA A 70 7.25 13.17 0.29
C ALA A 70 6.68 14.30 -0.60
N GLY A 71 5.52 14.86 -0.24
CA GLY A 71 4.83 15.90 -1.02
C GLY A 71 4.20 15.38 -2.32
N LEU A 72 3.89 14.08 -2.39
CA LEU A 72 3.28 13.49 -3.58
C LEU A 72 1.83 13.95 -3.75
N ASP A 73 1.48 14.32 -4.98
CA ASP A 73 0.10 14.54 -5.40
C ASP A 73 -0.71 13.23 -5.29
N THR A 74 -1.78 13.24 -4.51
CA THR A 74 -2.62 12.06 -4.27
C THR A 74 -3.33 11.57 -5.53
N GLU A 75 -3.63 12.45 -6.49
CA GLU A 75 -4.18 12.05 -7.79
C GLU A 75 -3.15 11.31 -8.65
N LEU A 76 -1.85 11.55 -8.43
CA LEU A 76 -0.81 10.74 -9.05
C LEU A 76 -0.80 9.31 -8.47
N LEU A 77 -0.99 9.16 -7.15
CA LEU A 77 -1.05 7.84 -6.51
C LEU A 77 -2.20 7.00 -7.06
N ILE A 78 -3.40 7.59 -7.17
CA ILE A 78 -4.59 6.92 -7.73
C ILE A 78 -4.37 6.52 -9.19
N ARG A 79 -3.81 7.42 -10.02
CA ARG A 79 -3.48 7.10 -11.42
C ARG A 79 -2.48 5.95 -11.53
N GLN A 80 -1.48 5.90 -10.66
CA GLN A 80 -0.51 4.81 -10.66
C GLN A 80 -1.11 3.48 -10.21
N ALA A 81 -2.03 3.50 -9.24
CA ALA A 81 -2.78 2.30 -8.86
C ALA A 81 -3.57 1.73 -10.05
N HIS A 82 -4.28 2.58 -10.80
CA HIS A 82 -4.96 2.16 -12.04
C HIS A 82 -4.00 1.64 -13.11
N ALA A 83 -2.83 2.28 -13.29
CA ALA A 83 -1.83 1.83 -14.24
C ALA A 83 -1.28 0.44 -13.88
N VAL A 84 -1.05 0.16 -12.60
CA VAL A 84 -0.62 -1.15 -12.10
C VAL A 84 -1.70 -2.21 -12.32
N ILE A 85 -2.97 -1.88 -12.03
CA ILE A 85 -4.11 -2.77 -12.31
C ILE A 85 -4.15 -3.14 -13.79
N ALA A 86 -4.13 -2.14 -14.68
CA ALA A 86 -4.14 -2.38 -16.13
C ALA A 86 -2.94 -3.22 -16.58
N LYS A 87 -1.73 -2.90 -16.09
CA LYS A 87 -0.52 -3.66 -16.40
C LYS A 87 -0.61 -5.10 -15.93
N ASN A 88 -1.16 -5.35 -14.74
CA ASN A 88 -1.33 -6.70 -14.21
C ASN A 88 -2.38 -7.50 -14.99
N ASN A 89 -3.52 -6.88 -15.32
CA ASN A 89 -4.58 -7.52 -16.11
C ASN A 89 -4.14 -7.86 -17.53
N ALA A 90 -3.17 -7.12 -18.09
CA ALA A 90 -2.59 -7.40 -19.40
C ALA A 90 -1.56 -8.55 -19.38
N LYS A 91 -1.16 -9.07 -18.21
CA LYS A 91 -0.21 -10.19 -18.12
C LYS A 91 -0.93 -11.48 -18.52
N THR A 92 -0.33 -12.18 -19.48
CA THR A 92 -0.82 -13.47 -19.98
C THR A 92 0.31 -14.50 -19.95
N HIS A 93 -0.02 -15.78 -20.04
CA HIS A 93 1.00 -16.84 -20.18
C HIS A 93 1.83 -16.73 -21.48
N GLU A 94 1.34 -15.97 -22.46
CA GLU A 94 2.07 -15.66 -23.71
C GLU A 94 3.17 -14.61 -23.48
N THR A 95 2.91 -13.62 -22.64
CA THR A 95 3.84 -12.50 -22.38
C THR A 95 4.70 -12.68 -21.13
N HIS A 96 4.26 -13.52 -20.20
CA HIS A 96 4.88 -13.75 -18.91
C HIS A 96 5.04 -15.24 -18.60
N ALA A 97 6.02 -15.56 -17.76
CA ALA A 97 6.26 -16.90 -17.22
C ALA A 97 6.63 -16.80 -15.74
N ILE A 98 6.54 -17.93 -15.04
CA ILE A 98 7.10 -18.06 -13.68
C ILE A 98 8.61 -18.28 -13.85
N ASN A 99 9.42 -17.41 -13.26
CA ASN A 99 10.88 -17.55 -13.28
C ASN A 99 11.35 -18.59 -12.24
N GLU A 100 12.66 -18.83 -12.17
CA GLU A 100 13.28 -19.79 -11.24
C GLU A 100 13.02 -19.48 -9.74
N TYR A 101 12.64 -18.25 -9.40
CA TYR A 101 12.30 -17.82 -8.04
C TYR A 101 10.79 -17.87 -7.75
N GLY A 102 9.97 -18.42 -8.64
CA GLY A 102 8.52 -18.46 -8.47
C GLY A 102 7.79 -17.13 -8.78
N LYS A 103 8.51 -16.11 -9.28
CA LYS A 103 7.95 -14.79 -9.60
C LYS A 103 7.37 -14.77 -11.00
N ILE A 104 6.16 -14.21 -11.15
CA ILE A 104 5.60 -13.87 -12.47
C ILE A 104 6.46 -12.75 -13.08
N ALA A 105 7.20 -13.09 -14.12
CA ALA A 105 8.12 -12.20 -14.83
C ALA A 105 7.78 -12.15 -16.33
N ARG A 106 8.16 -11.05 -17.00
CA ARG A 106 8.10 -10.97 -18.46
C ARG A 106 9.06 -12.02 -19.02
N ARG A 107 8.64 -12.73 -20.07
CA ARG A 107 9.52 -13.63 -20.81
C ARG A 107 10.71 -12.88 -21.41
#